data_AF-A0A2S4UDA4-F1
#
_entry.id   AF-A0A2S4UDA4-F1
#
_cell.length_a   1.000
_cell.length_b   1.000
_cell.length_c   1.000
_cell.angle_alpha   90.00
_cell.angle_beta   90.00
_cell.angle_gamma   90.00
#
_symmetry.space_group_name_H-M   'P 1'
#
loop_
_entity.id
_entity.type
_entity.pdbx_description
1 polymer ?
#
loop_
_entity_poly.entity_id
_entity_poly.type
_entity_poly.pdbx_seq_one_letter_code
_entity_poly.pdbx_strand_id
1 'polypeptide(L)' 'MPFSLSLLSKKRIAVMHLLVNHVREGVQNRLVSSLYREDLFEGLLMEDEGLRTERERVKALLDAYKEAFKTLSEVL' A
#
# COMPACT_ATOMS: atom_id res chain seq x y z
N MET A 1 9.87 -47.15 -11.00
CA MET A 1 9.69 -45.77 -11.50
C MET A 1 8.28 -45.14 -11.37
N PRO A 2 7.16 -45.81 -11.03
CA PRO A 2 5.85 -45.13 -10.91
C PRO A 2 5.54 -44.55 -9.51
N PHE A 3 6.19 -45.06 -8.45
CA PHE A 3 5.92 -44.65 -7.06
C PHE A 3 6.41 -43.23 -6.72
N SER A 4 7.53 -42.79 -7.29
CA SER A 4 8.10 -41.46 -7.05
C SER A 4 7.27 -40.33 -7.66
N LEU A 5 6.65 -40.57 -8.84
CA LEU A 5 5.75 -39.61 -9.51
C LEU A 5 4.44 -39.40 -8.74
N SER A 6 3.88 -40.47 -8.15
CA SER A 6 2.68 -40.42 -7.30
C SER A 6 2.92 -39.64 -5.99
N LEU A 7 4.09 -39.80 -5.38
CA LEU A 7 4.42 -39.09 -4.15
C LEU A 7 4.64 -37.59 -4.40
N LEU A 8 5.28 -37.25 -5.52
CA LEU A 8 5.53 -35.87 -5.91
C LEU A 8 4.23 -35.12 -6.27
N SER A 9 3.26 -35.78 -6.91
CA SER A 9 1.95 -35.18 -7.18
C SER A 9 1.16 -34.93 -5.89
N LYS A 10 1.13 -35.90 -4.96
CA LYS A 10 0.50 -35.75 -3.64
C LYS A 10 1.12 -34.63 -2.81
N LYS A 11 2.45 -34.47 -2.85
CA LYS A 11 3.17 -33.39 -2.15
C LYS A 11 2.75 -32.00 -2.64
N ARG A 12 2.61 -31.80 -3.96
CA ARG A 12 2.20 -30.52 -4.54
C ARG A 12 0.75 -30.18 -4.21
N ILE A 13 -0.15 -31.17 -4.21
CA ILE A 13 -1.56 -30.99 -3.86
C ILE A 13 -1.70 -30.57 -2.39
N ALA A 14 -0.95 -31.20 -1.47
CA ALA A 14 -0.96 -30.83 -0.06
C ALA A 14 -0.54 -29.36 0.16
N VAL A 15 0.54 -28.92 -0.48
CA VAL A 15 1.00 -27.51 -0.40
C VAL A 15 -0.05 -26.56 -0.99
N MET A 16 -0.63 -26.92 -2.14
CA MET A 16 -1.64 -26.08 -2.80
C MET A 16 -2.88 -25.89 -1.93
N HIS A 17 -3.43 -26.97 -1.35
CA HIS A 17 -4.65 -26.86 -0.54
C HIS A 17 -4.40 -26.26 0.85
N LEU A 18 -3.36 -26.71 1.55
CA LEU A 18 -3.17 -26.33 2.96
C LEU A 18 -2.51 -24.97 3.14
N LEU A 19 -1.69 -24.54 2.18
CA LEU A 19 -0.95 -23.28 2.28
C LEU A 19 -1.46 -22.27 1.27
N VAL A 20 -1.41 -22.59 -0.02
CA VAL A 20 -1.69 -21.60 -1.07
C VAL A 20 -3.15 -21.17 -1.05
N ASN A 21 -4.09 -22.12 -1.05
CA ASN A 21 -5.52 -21.81 -1.02
C ASN A 21 -5.94 -21.19 0.31
N HIS A 22 -5.43 -21.73 1.44
CA HIS A 22 -5.72 -21.17 2.76
C HIS A 22 -5.28 -19.71 2.89
N VAL A 23 -4.06 -19.38 2.44
CA VAL A 23 -3.56 -18.00 2.47
C VAL A 23 -4.34 -17.14 1.47
N ARG A 24 -4.59 -17.62 0.25
CA ARG A 24 -5.35 -16.87 -0.76
C ARG A 24 -6.75 -16.49 -0.29
N GLU A 25 -7.46 -17.42 0.35
CA GLU A 25 -8.82 -17.21 0.84
C GLU A 25 -8.84 -16.38 2.14
N GLY A 26 -7.86 -16.58 3.02
CA GLY A 26 -7.83 -15.94 4.33
C GLY A 26 -7.16 -14.57 4.39
N VAL A 27 -6.29 -14.22 3.44
CA VAL A 27 -5.44 -13.03 3.53
C VAL A 27 -6.25 -11.73 3.50
N GLN A 28 -7.28 -11.63 2.66
CA GLN A 28 -8.08 -10.41 2.55
C GLN A 28 -8.79 -10.09 3.87
N ASN A 29 -9.51 -11.05 4.44
CA ASN A 29 -10.23 -10.89 5.71
C ASN A 29 -9.28 -10.60 6.86
N ARG A 30 -8.11 -11.25 6.89
CA ARG A 30 -7.08 -11.02 7.92
C ARG A 30 -6.46 -9.63 7.81
N LEU A 31 -6.18 -9.14 6.61
CA LEU A 31 -5.62 -7.80 6.40
C LEU A 31 -6.60 -6.73 6.86
N VAL A 32 -7.88 -6.87 6.51
CA VAL A 32 -8.91 -5.92 6.98
C VAL A 32 -9.03 -5.97 8.51
N SER A 33 -9.15 -7.14 9.12
CA SER A 33 -9.31 -7.22 10.58
C SER A 33 -8.07 -6.79 11.36
N SER A 34 -6.87 -6.98 10.80
CA SER A 34 -5.61 -6.62 11.46
C SER A 34 -5.20 -5.17 11.26
N LEU A 35 -5.49 -4.57 10.10
CA LEU A 35 -5.00 -3.24 9.74
C LEU A 35 -6.11 -2.16 9.81
N TYR A 36 -7.38 -2.54 9.67
CA TYR A 36 -8.50 -1.59 9.74
C TYR A 36 -8.98 -1.41 11.19
N ARG A 37 -8.07 -0.91 12.02
CA ARG A 37 -8.33 -0.63 13.43
C ARG A 37 -7.93 0.80 13.75
N GLU A 38 -8.83 1.56 14.38
CA GLU A 38 -8.63 2.98 14.65
C GLU A 38 -7.37 3.26 15.46
N ASP A 39 -7.01 2.38 16.39
CA ASP A 39 -5.80 2.48 17.21
C ASP A 39 -4.49 2.35 16.40
N LEU A 40 -4.55 1.79 15.19
CA LEU A 40 -3.40 1.66 14.30
C LEU A 40 -3.31 2.77 13.25
N PHE A 41 -4.36 3.58 13.07
CA PHE A 41 -4.40 4.56 11.99
C PHE A 41 -3.32 5.64 12.12
N GLU A 42 -3.04 6.10 13.33
CA GLU A 42 -1.96 7.05 13.56
C GLU A 42 -0.61 6.44 13.11
N GLY A 43 -0.29 5.20 13.48
CA GLY A 43 0.97 4.58 13.05
C GLY A 43 1.03 4.24 11.55
N LEU A 44 -0.08 3.78 10.96
CA LEU A 44 -0.13 3.27 9.59
C LEU A 44 -0.31 4.36 8.53
N LEU A 45 -0.99 5.45 8.87
CA LEU A 45 -1.31 6.55 7.93
C LEU A 45 -0.42 7.77 8.12
N MET A 46 0.56 7.70 9.02
CA MET A 46 1.62 8.71 9.10
C MET A 46 2.45 8.68 7.84
N GLU A 47 2.62 9.87 7.29
CA GLU A 47 3.44 10.06 6.12
C GLU A 47 4.92 10.13 6.49
N ASP A 48 5.77 9.68 5.58
CA ASP A 48 7.21 9.92 5.71
C ASP A 48 7.50 11.43 5.78
N GLU A 49 8.27 11.84 6.78
CA GLU A 49 8.62 13.25 7.03
C GLU A 49 9.33 13.91 5.84
N GLY A 50 10.13 13.14 5.08
CA GLY A 50 10.78 13.63 3.87
C GLY A 50 9.77 13.93 2.76
N LEU A 51 8.80 13.04 2.54
CA LEU A 51 7.71 13.27 1.59
C LEU A 51 6.84 14.45 1.99
N ARG A 52 6.50 14.57 3.28
CA ARG A 52 5.75 15.71 3.82
C ARG A 52 6.47 17.03 3.58
N THR A 53 7.75 17.08 3.92
CA THR A 53 8.58 18.30 3.76
C THR A 53 8.63 18.73 2.30
N GLU A 54 8.86 17.79 1.37
CA GLU A 54 8.92 18.11 -0.05
C GLU A 54 7.57 18.59 -0.59
N ARG A 55 6.45 17.98 -0.17
CA ARG A 55 5.12 18.46 -0.54
C ARG A 55 4.87 19.88 -0.05
N GLU A 56 5.19 20.18 1.20
CA GLU A 56 5.03 21.51 1.78
C GLU A 56 5.86 22.55 1.03
N ARG A 57 7.12 22.21 0.68
CA ARG A 57 8.00 23.06 -0.14
C ARG A 57 7.41 23.36 -1.52
N VAL A 58 6.96 22.33 -2.24
CA VAL A 58 6.39 22.48 -3.60
C VAL A 58 5.07 23.26 -3.54
N LYS A 59 4.25 23.05 -2.52
CA LYS A 59 2.99 23.78 -2.32
C LYS A 59 3.25 25.27 -2.09
N ALA A 60 4.19 25.61 -1.21
CA ALA A 60 4.56 27.01 -0.95
C ALA A 60 5.05 27.71 -2.23
N LEU A 61 5.85 27.01 -3.04
CA LEU A 61 6.32 27.55 -4.32
C LEU A 61 5.15 27.77 -5.31
N LEU A 62 4.21 26.83 -5.39
CA LEU A 62 3.03 26.97 -6.24
C LEU A 62 2.15 28.15 -5.80
N ASP A 63 1.95 28.33 -4.51
CA ASP A 63 1.15 29.43 -3.97
C ASP A 63 1.81 30.78 -4.25
N ALA A 64 3.13 30.89 -4.12
CA ALA A 64 3.89 32.08 -4.52
C ALA A 64 3.76 32.39 -6.02
N TYR A 65 3.80 31.39 -6.90
CA TYR A 65 3.58 31.60 -8.32
C TYR A 65 2.16 32.08 -8.66
N LYS A 66 1.15 31.53 -7.98
CA LYS A 66 -0.24 31.98 -8.14
C LYS A 66 -0.44 33.42 -7.70
N GLU A 67 0.18 33.81 -6.59
CA GLU A 67 0.15 35.18 -6.11
C GLU A 67 0.83 36.13 -7.09
N ALA A 68 2.03 35.79 -7.55
CA ALA A 68 2.75 36.58 -8.56
C ALA A 68 1.93 36.75 -9.86
N PHE A 69 1.28 35.68 -10.32
CA PHE A 69 0.41 35.74 -11.49
C PHE A 69 -0.82 36.63 -11.27
N LYS A 70 -1.43 36.56 -10.08
CA LYS A 70 -2.55 37.42 -9.70
C LYS A 70 -2.15 38.89 -9.72
N THR A 71 -1.02 39.24 -9.11
CA THR A 71 -0.48 40.61 -9.12
C THR A 71 -0.22 41.09 -10.56
N LEU A 72 0.35 40.26 -11.43
CA LEU A 72 0.58 40.63 -12.83
C LEU A 72 -0.75 40.89 -13.57
N SER A 73 -1.78 40.09 -13.26
CA SER A 73 -3.10 40.20 -13.90
C SER A 73 -3.90 41.44 -13.44
N GLU A 74 -3.57 42.03 -12.30
CA GLU A 74 -4.22 43.26 -11.78
C GLU A 74 -3.62 44.54 -12.38
N VAL A 75 -2.43 44.47 -12.99
CA VAL A 75 -1.70 45.60 -13.59
C VAL A 75 -1.93 45.69 -15.11
N LEU A 76 -2.36 44.59 -15.75
CA LEU A 76 -2.81 44.51 -17.14
C LEU A 76 -4.28 44.93 -17.29
#